data_AF-A0A7Y3CIH0-F1
#
_entry.id   AF-A0A7Y3CIH0-F1
#
_cell.length_a   1.000
_cell.length_b   1.000
_cell.length_c   1.000
_cell.angle_alpha   90.00
_cell.angle_beta   90.00
_cell.angle_gamma   90.00
#
_symmetry.space_group_name_H-M   'P 1'
#
loop_
_entity.id
_entity.type
_entity.pdbx_description
1 polymer ?
#
loop_
_entity_poly.entity_id
_entity_poly.type
_entity_poly.pdbx_seq_one_letter_code
_entity_poly.pdbx_strand_id
1 'polypeptide(L)'
;MSPILLYDTTLRDGTQGENISFSAEEKIKIAKRLDDAGMNYIEGGWPGSNPRDKKFFDLAKDAKFKNAKLTAFGSTRKPGIDVKQDHNISALLESNTPAVTIFGKTWDLHVLEVMNNTLEENLTMIRDSVEYLKTN
;
A
#
# COMPACT_ATOMS: atom_id res chain seq x y z
N MET A 1 4.14 -28.56 6.68
CA MET A 1 3.02 -27.65 6.33
C MET A 1 3.59 -26.26 6.13
N SER A 2 3.12 -25.53 5.12
CA SER A 2 3.49 -24.13 4.94
C SER A 2 2.83 -23.26 6.01
N PRO A 3 3.51 -22.21 6.53
CA PRO A 3 2.93 -21.33 7.52
C PRO A 3 1.74 -20.54 6.93
N ILE A 4 0.68 -20.37 7.71
CA ILE A 4 -0.42 -19.44 7.39
C ILE A 4 0.00 -18.06 7.87
N LEU A 5 -0.09 -17.06 7.00
CA LEU A 5 0.22 -15.67 7.31
C LEU A 5 -1.08 -14.86 7.40
N LEU A 6 -1.20 -14.07 8.46
CA LEU A 6 -2.32 -13.14 8.67
C LEU A 6 -1.94 -11.76 8.13
N TYR A 7 -2.78 -11.24 7.24
CA TYR A 7 -2.66 -9.91 6.65
C TYR A 7 -3.88 -9.08 7.02
N ASP A 8 -3.70 -8.09 7.90
CA ASP A 8 -4.77 -7.21 8.36
C ASP A 8 -4.87 -5.95 7.51
N THR A 9 -6.09 -5.61 7.09
CA THR A 9 -6.41 -4.41 6.28
C THR A 9 -7.27 -3.41 7.06
N THR A 10 -7.40 -3.55 8.38
CA THR A 10 -8.26 -2.70 9.22
C THR A 10 -7.94 -1.22 9.04
N LEU A 11 -6.65 -0.87 8.92
CA LEU A 11 -6.19 0.51 8.79
C LEU A 11 -6.22 1.07 7.35
N ARG A 12 -6.54 0.24 6.35
CA ARG A 12 -6.71 0.68 4.95
C ARG A 12 -8.14 0.43 4.50
N ASP A 13 -8.46 -0.81 4.14
CA ASP A 13 -9.77 -1.22 3.65
C ASP A 13 -10.87 -0.99 4.69
N GLY A 14 -10.58 -1.33 5.95
CA GLY A 14 -11.51 -1.12 7.08
C GLY A 14 -11.84 0.36 7.34
N THR A 15 -11.01 1.30 6.88
CA THR A 15 -11.27 2.75 7.01
C THR A 15 -12.04 3.34 5.85
N GLN A 16 -12.39 2.57 4.81
CA GLN A 16 -13.16 3.07 3.67
C GLN A 16 -14.68 3.11 3.93
N GLY A 17 -15.14 2.56 5.06
CA GLY A 17 -16.52 2.69 5.50
C GLY A 17 -16.89 4.13 5.85
N GLU A 18 -18.15 4.50 5.60
CA GLU A 18 -18.65 5.83 5.94
C GLU A 18 -18.47 6.13 7.43
N ASN A 19 -18.07 7.37 7.74
CA ASN A 19 -17.84 7.86 9.10
C ASN A 19 -16.71 7.17 9.88
N ILE A 20 -15.87 6.36 9.23
CA ILE A 20 -14.66 5.80 9.85
C ILE A 20 -13.47 6.68 9.47
N SER A 21 -12.89 7.36 10.45
CA SER A 21 -11.67 8.15 10.24
C SER A 21 -10.81 8.14 11.50
N PHE A 22 -9.57 7.71 11.36
CA PHE A 22 -8.56 7.77 12.42
C PHE A 22 -7.54 8.86 12.11
N SER A 23 -7.09 9.56 13.15
CA SER A 23 -5.85 10.32 13.11
C SER A 23 -4.64 9.38 12.91
N ALA A 24 -3.52 9.94 12.47
CA ALA A 24 -2.28 9.18 12.29
C ALA A 24 -1.82 8.54 13.62
N GLU A 25 -1.99 9.27 14.73
CA GLU A 25 -1.66 8.85 16.09
C GLU A 25 -2.57 7.69 16.56
N GLU A 26 -3.86 7.73 16.24
CA GLU A 26 -4.79 6.62 16.50
C GLU A 26 -4.43 5.39 15.68
N LYS A 27 -4.08 5.56 14.40
CA LYS A 27 -3.60 4.46 13.56
C LYS A 27 -2.38 3.77 14.15
N ILE A 28 -1.41 4.50 14.70
CA ILE A 28 -0.24 3.90 15.38
C ILE A 28 -0.68 3.07 16.61
N LYS A 29 -1.62 3.56 17.41
CA LYS A 29 -2.14 2.82 18.57
C LYS A 29 -2.82 1.52 18.14
N ILE A 30 -3.65 1.58 17.10
CA ILE A 30 -4.34 0.40 16.56
C ILE A 30 -3.33 -0.58 15.95
N ALA A 31 -2.37 -0.11 15.16
CA ALA A 31 -1.32 -0.97 14.58
C ALA A 31 -0.55 -1.74 15.66
N LYS A 32 -0.22 -1.10 16.78
CA LYS A 32 0.41 -1.78 17.92
C LYS A 32 -0.48 -2.86 18.55
N ARG A 33 -1.80 -2.63 18.62
CA ARG A 33 -2.76 -3.63 19.11
C ARG A 33 -2.89 -4.82 18.16
N LEU A 34 -2.87 -4.58 16.85
CA LEU A 34 -2.87 -5.63 15.84
C LEU A 34 -1.58 -6.46 15.90
N ASP A 35 -0.43 -5.82 16.12
CA ASP A 35 0.85 -6.50 16.33
C ASP A 35 0.87 -7.34 17.61
N ASP A 36 0.35 -6.80 18.73
CA ASP A 36 0.17 -7.53 19.97
C ASP A 36 -0.80 -8.72 19.81
N ALA A 37 -1.78 -8.62 18.91
CA ALA A 37 -2.71 -9.70 18.56
C ALA A 37 -2.09 -10.77 17.62
N GLY A 38 -0.84 -10.60 17.20
CA GLY A 38 -0.10 -11.59 16.42
C GLY A 38 -0.27 -11.50 14.91
N MET A 39 -0.72 -10.35 14.36
CA MET A 39 -0.77 -10.15 12.91
C MET A 39 0.63 -10.20 12.29
N ASN A 40 0.76 -10.82 11.12
CA ASN A 40 2.05 -10.90 10.42
C ASN A 40 2.29 -9.70 9.51
N TYR A 41 1.22 -9.16 8.92
CA TYR A 41 1.24 -7.95 8.10
C TYR A 41 0.12 -7.03 8.53
N ILE A 42 0.40 -5.72 8.54
CA ILE A 42 -0.57 -4.68 8.82
C ILE A 42 -0.48 -3.66 7.68
N GLU A 43 -1.56 -3.55 6.90
CA GLU A 43 -1.67 -2.58 5.82
C GLU A 43 -2.09 -1.21 6.35
N GLY A 44 -1.15 -0.26 6.36
CA GLY A 44 -1.28 1.00 7.09
C GLY A 44 -2.09 2.09 6.40
N GLY A 45 -2.30 1.98 5.09
CA GLY A 45 -2.98 2.98 4.28
C GLY A 45 -2.31 3.22 2.93
N TRP A 46 -2.77 4.28 2.24
CA TRP A 46 -2.33 4.67 0.91
C TRP A 46 -1.60 6.04 0.96
N PRO A 47 -0.26 6.05 1.15
CA PRO A 47 0.51 7.28 1.36
C PRO A 47 0.48 8.24 0.17
N GLY A 48 0.45 7.70 -1.06
CA GLY A 48 0.34 8.50 -2.30
C GLY A 48 -1.04 9.11 -2.55
N SER A 49 -2.07 8.72 -1.81
CA SER A 49 -3.44 9.22 -1.98
C SER A 49 -3.96 10.00 -0.77
N ASN A 50 -3.46 9.74 0.43
CA ASN A 50 -3.99 10.29 1.67
C ASN A 50 -2.87 10.88 2.55
N PRO A 51 -2.84 12.22 2.78
CA PRO A 51 -1.84 12.86 3.62
C PRO A 51 -1.80 12.34 5.06
N ARG A 52 -2.92 11.85 5.60
CA ARG A 52 -2.96 11.24 6.94
C ARG A 52 -2.23 9.91 6.98
N ASP A 53 -2.30 9.14 5.90
CA ASP A 53 -1.60 7.86 5.78
C ASP A 53 -0.09 8.10 5.63
N LYS A 54 0.30 9.12 4.86
CA LYS A 54 1.70 9.58 4.82
C LYS A 54 2.22 9.92 6.22
N LYS A 55 1.47 10.76 6.97
CA LYS A 55 1.82 11.10 8.36
C LYS A 55 1.88 9.87 9.26
N PHE A 56 0.99 8.89 9.08
CA PHE A 56 1.04 7.63 9.81
C PHE A 56 2.36 6.88 9.55
N PHE A 57 2.78 6.74 8.29
CA PHE A 57 4.05 6.08 7.98
C PHE A 57 5.26 6.85 8.49
N ASP A 58 5.21 8.19 8.49
CA ASP A 58 6.27 9.01 9.10
C ASP A 58 6.37 8.77 10.61
N LEU A 59 5.25 8.74 11.34
CA LEU A 59 5.22 8.38 12.76
C LEU A 59 5.63 6.92 13.02
N ALA A 60 5.36 6.03 12.07
CA ALA A 60 5.66 4.62 12.19
C ALA A 60 7.17 4.31 12.11
N LYS A 61 7.98 5.20 11.52
CA LYS A 61 9.45 5.07 11.46
C LYS A 61 10.08 4.94 12.85
N ASP A 62 9.50 5.62 13.84
CA ASP A 62 9.95 5.57 15.24
C ASP A 62 9.22 4.51 16.07
N ALA A 63 8.20 3.85 15.50
CA ALA A 63 7.42 2.83 16.18
C ALA A 63 8.07 1.45 16.06
N LYS A 64 8.14 0.73 17.17
CA LYS A 64 8.62 -0.66 17.19
C LYS A 64 7.43 -1.64 17.16
N PHE A 65 7.48 -2.57 16.22
CA PHE A 65 6.56 -3.71 16.10
C PHE A 65 7.33 -5.00 16.42
N LYS A 66 6.70 -5.93 17.12
CA LYS A 66 7.31 -7.18 17.58
C LYS A 66 7.27 -8.26 16.51
N ASN A 67 6.14 -8.37 15.81
CA ASN A 67 5.82 -9.46 14.91
C ASN A 67 5.48 -8.97 13.50
N ALA A 68 4.72 -7.88 13.42
CA ALA A 68 4.09 -7.42 12.19
C ALA A 68 5.05 -6.65 11.29
N LYS A 69 4.94 -6.92 9.98
CA LYS A 69 5.51 -6.08 8.94
C LYS A 69 4.48 -5.05 8.53
N LEU A 70 4.75 -3.77 8.83
CA LEU A 70 3.98 -2.68 8.26
C LEU A 70 4.09 -2.70 6.73
N THR A 71 2.97 -2.42 6.08
CA THR A 71 2.85 -2.49 4.63
C THR A 71 2.17 -1.24 4.09
N ALA A 72 2.83 -0.54 3.17
CA ALA A 72 2.23 0.57 2.43
C ALA A 72 1.44 0.03 1.22
N PHE A 73 0.24 0.55 0.98
CA PHE A 73 -0.63 0.15 -0.13
C PHE A 73 -0.64 1.22 -1.23
N GLY A 74 -0.65 0.80 -2.49
CA GLY A 74 -0.84 1.72 -3.62
C GLY A 74 -1.21 1.02 -4.92
N SER A 75 -1.38 1.78 -6.00
CA SER A 75 -1.53 1.22 -7.34
C SER A 75 -0.17 0.99 -8.02
N THR A 76 -0.17 0.24 -9.12
CA THR A 76 0.89 0.35 -10.14
C THR A 76 1.05 1.79 -10.63
N ARG A 77 2.16 2.09 -11.32
CA ARG A 77 2.38 3.37 -11.99
C ARG A 77 1.22 3.71 -12.92
N LYS A 78 0.98 4.99 -13.16
CA LYS A 78 -0.02 5.48 -14.12
C LYS A 78 0.38 5.17 -15.57
N PRO A 79 -0.61 5.07 -16.48
CA PRO A 79 -0.33 4.85 -17.89
C PRO A 79 0.40 6.04 -18.50
N GLY A 80 1.34 5.77 -19.41
CA GLY A 80 2.04 6.81 -20.18
C GLY A 80 3.04 7.65 -19.40
N ILE A 81 3.36 7.30 -18.15
CA ILE A 81 4.44 7.94 -17.38
C ILE A 81 5.50 6.93 -16.97
N ASP A 82 6.74 7.39 -16.87
CA ASP A 82 7.85 6.59 -16.35
C ASP A 82 7.65 6.30 -14.85
N VAL A 83 7.98 5.08 -14.42
CA VAL A 83 7.82 4.64 -13.02
C VAL A 83 8.54 5.55 -12.02
N LYS A 84 9.66 6.16 -12.40
CA LYS A 84 10.46 7.06 -11.54
C LYS A 84 9.78 8.41 -11.33
N GLN A 85 8.87 8.79 -12.22
CA GLN A 85 8.11 10.03 -12.16
C GLN A 85 6.74 9.85 -11.50
N ASP A 86 6.34 8.60 -11.22
CA ASP A 86 5.07 8.31 -10.59
C ASP A 86 5.10 8.65 -9.10
N HIS A 87 4.36 9.68 -8.71
CA HIS A 87 4.27 10.13 -7.32
C HIS A 87 3.75 9.05 -6.37
N ASN A 88 2.83 8.18 -6.83
CA ASN A 88 2.31 7.12 -6.00
C ASN A 88 3.42 6.09 -5.70
N ILE A 89 4.20 5.69 -6.71
CA ILE A 89 5.32 4.78 -6.52
C ILE A 89 6.39 5.39 -5.59
N SER A 90 6.74 6.67 -5.79
CA SER A 90 7.67 7.38 -4.92
C SER A 90 7.17 7.43 -3.47
N ALA A 91 5.88 7.69 -3.24
CA ALA A 91 5.30 7.71 -1.90
C ALA A 91 5.35 6.33 -1.19
N LEU A 92 5.27 5.23 -1.94
CA LEU A 92 5.44 3.88 -1.38
C LEU A 92 6.87 3.66 -0.89
N LEU A 93 7.88 4.08 -1.66
CA LEU A 93 9.29 4.01 -1.25
C LEU A 93 9.58 4.94 -0.06
N GLU A 94 9.06 6.18 -0.07
CA GLU A 94 9.22 7.15 1.03
C GLU A 94 8.62 6.67 2.36
N SER A 95 7.65 5.76 2.31
CA SER A 95 7.03 5.16 3.50
C SER A 95 7.99 4.24 4.25
N ASN A 96 9.07 3.78 3.61
CA ASN A 96 10.15 2.98 4.20
C ASN A 96 9.64 1.77 5.01
N THR A 97 8.63 1.09 4.45
CA THR A 97 8.03 -0.09 5.06
C THR A 97 8.74 -1.37 4.62
N PRO A 98 8.86 -2.39 5.49
CA PRO A 98 9.50 -3.66 5.15
C PRO A 98 8.75 -4.47 4.07
N ALA A 99 7.51 -4.09 3.76
CA ALA A 99 6.72 -4.63 2.67
C ALA A 99 5.92 -3.51 1.99
N VAL A 100 5.61 -3.70 0.72
CA VAL A 100 4.74 -2.84 -0.07
C VAL A 100 3.73 -3.73 -0.78
N THR A 101 2.46 -3.35 -0.74
CA THR A 101 1.37 -4.01 -1.47
C THR A 101 0.90 -3.09 -2.58
N ILE A 102 0.87 -3.61 -3.81
CA ILE A 102 0.33 -2.87 -4.95
C ILE A 102 -0.81 -3.64 -5.60
N PHE A 103 -1.68 -2.91 -6.31
CA PHE A 103 -2.67 -3.50 -7.20
C PHE A 103 -2.56 -2.93 -8.62
N GLY A 104 -2.87 -3.78 -9.60
CA GLY A 104 -3.12 -3.42 -11.00
C GLY A 104 -4.44 -4.05 -11.46
N LYS A 105 -5.16 -3.41 -12.37
CA LYS A 105 -6.41 -3.97 -12.92
C LYS A 105 -6.08 -5.12 -13.87
N THR A 106 -6.78 -6.24 -13.74
CA THR A 106 -6.55 -7.44 -14.58
C THR A 106 -7.76 -7.80 -15.44
N TRP A 107 -8.88 -7.11 -15.29
CA TRP A 107 -10.04 -7.31 -16.16
C TRP A 107 -9.96 -6.36 -17.35
N ASP A 108 -9.96 -6.90 -18.56
CA ASP A 108 -9.88 -6.16 -19.82
C ASP A 108 -10.87 -4.99 -19.89
N LEU A 109 -12.11 -5.18 -19.42
CA LEU A 109 -13.12 -4.12 -19.38
C LEU A 109 -12.66 -2.92 -18.55
N HIS A 110 -12.04 -3.14 -17.39
CA HIS A 110 -11.51 -2.04 -16.57
C HIS A 110 -10.32 -1.36 -17.24
N VAL A 111 -9.48 -2.11 -17.93
CA VAL A 111 -8.31 -1.54 -18.62
C VAL A 111 -8.75 -0.65 -19.79
N LEU A 112 -9.66 -1.15 -20.61
CA LEU A 112 -10.12 -0.46 -21.82
C LEU A 112 -11.07 0.70 -21.48
N GLU A 113 -12.08 0.47 -20.64
CA GLU A 113 -13.19 1.43 -20.45
C GLU A 113 -12.99 2.37 -19.25
N VAL A 114 -12.36 1.89 -18.16
CA VAL A 114 -12.20 2.69 -16.93
C VAL A 114 -10.87 3.44 -16.92
N MET A 115 -9.80 2.79 -17.37
CA MET A 115 -8.47 3.39 -17.41
C MET A 115 -8.16 4.08 -18.75
N ASN A 116 -8.99 3.85 -19.78
CA ASN A 116 -8.75 4.31 -21.15
C ASN A 116 -7.32 3.98 -21.62
N ASN A 117 -6.92 2.72 -21.42
CA ASN A 117 -5.56 2.23 -21.62
C ASN A 117 -5.52 0.96 -22.48
N THR A 118 -4.34 0.60 -22.98
CA THR A 118 -4.15 -0.66 -23.72
C THR A 118 -3.77 -1.82 -22.78
N LEU A 119 -4.08 -3.05 -23.19
CA LEU A 119 -3.69 -4.25 -22.44
C LEU A 119 -2.17 -4.37 -22.31
N GLU A 120 -1.43 -4.04 -23.37
CA GLU A 120 0.05 -4.06 -23.39
C GLU A 120 0.66 -3.02 -22.45
N GLU A 121 0.13 -1.80 -22.45
CA GLU A 121 0.59 -0.77 -21.51
C GLU A 121 0.24 -1.19 -20.07
N ASN A 122 -0.91 -1.81 -19.83
CA ASN A 122 -1.26 -2.32 -18.49
C ASN A 122 -0.29 -3.39 -17.99
N LEU A 123 0.13 -4.33 -18.86
CA LEU A 123 1.16 -5.32 -18.52
C LEU A 123 2.51 -4.65 -18.23
N THR A 124 2.88 -3.63 -19.01
CA THR A 124 4.11 -2.85 -18.83
C THR A 124 4.07 -2.08 -17.50
N MET A 125 2.95 -1.43 -17.17
CA MET A 125 2.73 -0.77 -15.88
C MET A 125 2.93 -1.72 -14.70
N ILE A 126 2.38 -2.94 -14.76
CA ILE A 126 2.53 -3.94 -13.72
C ILE A 126 4.00 -4.35 -13.58
N ARG A 127 4.67 -4.68 -14.70
CA ARG A 127 6.08 -5.08 -14.71
C ARG A 127 6.96 -4.01 -14.10
N ASP A 128 6.88 -2.78 -14.64
CA ASP A 128 7.75 -1.67 -14.23
C ASP A 128 7.58 -1.36 -12.74
N SER A 129 6.34 -1.38 -12.25
CA SER A 129 6.05 -1.09 -10.84
C SER A 129 6.65 -2.14 -9.91
N VAL A 130 6.46 -3.43 -10.24
CA VAL A 130 7.00 -4.54 -9.43
C VAL A 130 8.52 -4.52 -9.45
N GLU A 131 9.13 -4.38 -10.63
CA GLU A 131 10.58 -4.37 -10.78
C GLU A 131 11.23 -3.19 -10.04
N TYR A 132 10.65 -1.99 -10.19
CA TYR A 132 11.17 -0.79 -9.55
C TYR A 132 11.08 -0.85 -8.02
N LEU A 133 9.93 -1.27 -7.48
CA LEU A 133 9.75 -1.44 -6.03
C LEU A 133 10.55 -2.61 -5.45
N LYS A 134 10.97 -3.58 -6.27
CA LYS A 134 11.80 -4.70 -5.80
C LYS A 134 13.29 -4.33 -5.73
N THR A 135 13.72 -3.38 -6.56
CA THR A 135 15.13 -3.01 -6.73
C THR A 135 15.54 -1.84 -5.84
N ASN A 136 14.58 -1.09 -5.29
CA ASN A 136 14.79 0.07 -4.41
C ASN A 136 14.14 -0.19 -3.05
#